data_AF-A0A1N6IWS6-F1
#
_entry.id   AF-A0A1N6IWS6-F1
#
_cell.length_a   1.000
_cell.length_b   1.000
_cell.length_c   1.000
_cell.angle_alpha   90.00
_cell.angle_beta   90.00
_cell.angle_gamma   90.00
#
_symmetry.space_group_name_H-M   'P 1'
#
loop_
_entity.id
_entity.type
_entity.pdbx_description
1 polymer ?
#
loop_
_entity_poly.entity_id
_entity_poly.type
_entity_poly.pdbx_seq_one_letter_code
_entity_poly.pdbx_strand_id
1 'polypeptide(L)'
;MENNDVLSHKIFKSIQKLWIFLIIFIGIDFVSNYFYPEVTTSFLAKFLDFLSSALSCLFFSYYFVVNKRWKPLLMVLPFLIISFFFLKDFKQTLDYYIPFETIIDSKTLKNYTSLLLTLATVFVLSKNYLREENITGKRSFLKVFLLVLGLFSLYNSDLDFIEQIVSSATFSSKTTEFFITLLFYILTSVRSVAFLGTFLFLMSCLANKENIYTFSNKILQFANRYFGVTVLIVISCIIFSFGYLIESAVSLELDFFGKKLTIFGWLNNISVIAVFIICTRFVGQLLKERSILKQKYYGIVGSTVWMPIVNIVPLLMIKFDDKIKFLSVENISKLKKIHLIIASILILFYYKNDILDNDKRVEGLLLSFIYIASVWIVAYIKKYNWIFAVLLAAIVTMTKVFPFYGGLYSTEFIFKDYILDLVKHTFSIAMIMLTIVFYGIYYIAYQTLNKK
;
A
#
# COMPACT_ATOMS: atom_id res chain seq x y z
N MET A 1 -26.74 21.65 4.76
CA MET A 1 -25.35 21.17 4.59
C MET A 1 -24.83 20.87 5.99
N GLU A 2 -24.68 19.60 6.36
CA GLU A 2 -24.12 19.25 7.68
C GLU A 2 -22.69 19.78 7.78
N ASN A 3 -22.33 20.38 8.93
CA ASN A 3 -21.00 20.95 9.19
C ASN A 3 -19.91 19.91 8.94
N ASN A 4 -19.12 20.14 7.89
CA ASN A 4 -17.90 19.40 7.61
C ASN A 4 -16.72 20.14 8.24
N ASP A 5 -16.56 19.98 9.56
CA ASP A 5 -15.50 20.65 10.32
C ASP A 5 -14.14 19.92 10.18
N VAL A 6 -14.09 18.81 9.43
CA VAL A 6 -12.92 17.92 9.36
C VAL A 6 -12.21 18.00 8.01
N LEU A 7 -12.95 18.01 6.89
CA LEU A 7 -12.33 18.20 5.57
C LEU A 7 -12.50 19.64 5.10
N SER A 8 -11.44 20.23 4.55
CA SER A 8 -11.59 21.50 3.84
C SER A 8 -12.61 21.34 2.71
N HIS A 9 -13.41 22.38 2.45
CA HIS A 9 -14.47 22.31 1.43
C HIS A 9 -13.91 21.89 0.06
N LYS A 10 -12.68 22.33 -0.27
CA LYS A 10 -11.98 21.99 -1.51
C LYS A 10 -11.63 20.50 -1.59
N ILE A 11 -11.14 19.93 -0.49
CA ILE A 11 -10.78 18.50 -0.42
C ILE A 11 -12.03 17.64 -0.46
N PHE A 12 -13.07 17.98 0.33
CA PHE A 12 -14.33 17.23 0.33
C PHE A 12 -14.97 17.17 -1.06
N LYS A 13 -15.04 18.32 -1.75
CA LYS A 13 -15.55 18.40 -3.12
C LYS A 13 -14.74 17.54 -4.11
N SER A 14 -13.43 17.44 -3.90
CA SER A 14 -12.56 16.60 -4.74
C SER A 14 -12.83 15.11 -4.48
N ILE A 15 -12.87 14.69 -3.22
CA ILE A 15 -13.16 13.30 -2.83
C ILE A 15 -14.54 12.86 -3.33
N GLN A 16 -15.57 13.70 -3.19
CA GLN A 16 -16.93 13.39 -3.63
C GLN A 16 -17.02 13.13 -5.14
N LYS A 17 -16.11 13.68 -5.94
CA LYS A 17 -16.10 13.53 -7.40
C LYS A 17 -15.16 12.43 -7.90
N LEU A 18 -14.46 11.71 -7.02
CA LEU A 18 -13.49 10.68 -7.41
C LEU A 18 -14.11 9.56 -8.26
N TRP A 19 -15.41 9.28 -8.12
CA TRP A 19 -16.10 8.29 -8.95
C TRP A 19 -16.12 8.67 -10.44
N ILE A 20 -16.21 9.96 -10.77
CA ILE A 20 -16.13 10.43 -12.16
C ILE A 20 -14.74 10.11 -12.71
N PHE A 21 -13.74 10.37 -11.88
CA PHE A 21 -12.35 10.12 -12.25
C PHE A 21 -12.05 8.63 -12.42
N LEU A 22 -12.66 7.78 -11.58
CA LEU A 22 -12.60 6.33 -11.72
C LEU A 22 -13.17 5.84 -13.05
N ILE A 23 -14.32 6.35 -13.49
CA ILE A 23 -14.91 5.96 -14.79
C ILE A 23 -13.99 6.35 -15.94
N ILE A 24 -13.38 7.53 -15.88
CA ILE A 24 -12.42 7.99 -16.90
C ILE A 24 -11.18 7.08 -16.92
N PHE A 25 -10.64 6.74 -15.74
CA PHE A 25 -9.51 5.82 -15.61
C PHE A 25 -9.81 4.45 -16.22
N ILE A 26 -10.94 3.85 -15.84
CA ILE A 26 -11.36 2.53 -16.36
C ILE A 26 -11.48 2.57 -17.88
N GLY A 27 -12.14 3.60 -18.42
CA GLY A 27 -12.36 3.70 -19.86
C GLY A 27 -11.06 3.84 -20.65
N ILE A 28 -10.16 4.71 -20.22
CA ILE A 28 -8.90 4.98 -20.94
C ILE A 28 -7.91 3.82 -20.76
N ASP A 29 -7.71 3.32 -19.54
CA ASP A 29 -6.75 2.24 -19.27
C ASP A 29 -7.17 0.93 -19.94
N PHE A 30 -8.47 0.59 -19.89
CA PHE A 30 -8.97 -0.62 -20.55
C PHE A 30 -8.88 -0.52 -22.07
N VAL A 31 -9.34 0.58 -22.66
CA VAL A 31 -9.38 0.72 -24.12
C VAL A 31 -7.97 0.78 -24.71
N SER A 32 -7.05 1.47 -24.04
CA SER A 32 -5.67 1.60 -24.51
C SER A 32 -4.97 0.24 -24.52
N ASN A 33 -5.08 -0.53 -23.43
CA ASN A 33 -4.29 -1.75 -23.30
C ASN A 33 -4.96 -3.00 -23.88
N TYR A 34 -6.29 -3.11 -23.90
CA TYR A 34 -6.97 -4.29 -24.46
C TYR A 34 -6.98 -4.26 -26.00
N PHE A 35 -7.25 -3.10 -26.60
CA PHE A 35 -7.34 -3.00 -28.07
C PHE A 35 -6.00 -2.71 -28.74
N TYR A 36 -5.03 -2.13 -28.02
CA TYR A 36 -3.74 -1.71 -28.58
C TYR A 36 -2.54 -2.05 -27.66
N PRO A 37 -2.34 -3.32 -27.27
CA PRO A 37 -1.28 -3.73 -26.34
C PRO A 37 0.14 -3.55 -26.91
N GLU A 38 0.33 -3.64 -28.24
CA GLU A 38 1.63 -3.57 -28.87
C GLU A 38 1.62 -2.68 -30.14
N VAL A 39 2.43 -1.63 -30.10
CA VAL A 39 2.93 -0.81 -31.23
C VAL A 39 2.06 0.36 -31.74
N THR A 40 2.80 1.47 -31.84
CA THR A 40 2.47 2.90 -31.83
C THR A 40 2.38 3.54 -33.23
N THR A 41 1.99 2.79 -34.26
CA THR A 41 1.96 3.32 -35.64
C THR A 41 0.59 3.86 -36.04
N SER A 42 -0.50 3.28 -35.54
CA SER A 42 -1.85 3.73 -35.89
C SER A 42 -2.20 5.07 -35.23
N PHE A 43 -3.00 5.89 -35.91
CA PHE A 43 -3.48 7.17 -35.37
C PHE A 43 -4.22 6.99 -34.04
N LEU A 44 -5.04 5.93 -33.93
CA LEU A 44 -5.83 5.66 -32.73
C LEU A 44 -4.93 5.26 -31.54
N ALA A 45 -3.88 4.47 -31.76
CA ALA A 45 -2.91 4.12 -30.72
C ALA A 45 -2.17 5.36 -30.20
N LYS A 46 -1.73 6.27 -31.09
CA LYS A 46 -1.11 7.54 -30.68
C LYS A 46 -2.07 8.45 -29.91
N PHE A 47 -3.35 8.47 -30.30
CA PHE A 47 -4.37 9.22 -29.59
C PHE A 47 -4.65 8.65 -28.19
N LEU A 48 -4.68 7.33 -28.04
CA LEU A 48 -4.87 6.65 -26.75
C LEU A 48 -3.65 6.83 -25.83
N ASP A 49 -2.43 6.77 -26.36
CA ASP A 49 -1.20 7.06 -25.62
C ASP A 49 -1.16 8.52 -25.12
N PHE A 50 -1.59 9.46 -25.99
CA PHE A 50 -1.81 10.84 -25.59
C PHE A 50 -2.86 10.96 -24.47
N LEU A 51 -3.97 10.24 -24.56
CA LEU A 51 -5.01 10.23 -23.52
C LEU A 51 -4.51 9.64 -22.20
N SER A 52 -3.70 8.59 -22.22
CA SER A 52 -3.07 8.00 -21.04
C SER A 52 -2.10 8.99 -20.35
N SER A 53 -1.27 9.67 -21.14
CA SER A 53 -0.39 10.74 -20.65
C SER A 53 -1.19 11.93 -20.08
N ALA A 54 -2.27 12.32 -20.75
CA ALA A 54 -3.19 13.36 -20.28
C ALA A 54 -3.90 12.96 -18.99
N LEU A 55 -4.26 11.68 -18.85
CA LEU A 55 -4.88 11.12 -17.67
C LEU A 55 -3.92 11.17 -16.46
N SER A 56 -2.65 10.87 -16.68
CA SER A 56 -1.59 11.04 -15.67
C SER A 56 -1.47 12.50 -15.21
N CYS A 57 -1.46 13.44 -16.15
CA CYS A 57 -1.50 14.87 -15.82
C CYS A 57 -2.78 15.24 -15.05
N LEU A 58 -3.93 14.70 -15.46
CA LEU A 58 -5.22 14.94 -14.79
C LEU A 58 -5.20 14.39 -13.36
N PHE A 59 -4.54 13.26 -13.11
CA PHE A 59 -4.39 12.66 -11.77
C PHE A 59 -3.75 13.61 -10.77
N PHE A 60 -2.57 14.12 -11.09
CA PHE A 60 -1.85 15.04 -10.18
C PHE A 60 -2.46 16.44 -10.16
N SER A 61 -3.25 16.81 -11.17
CA SER A 61 -3.91 18.11 -11.23
C SER A 61 -5.38 18.10 -10.79
N TYR A 62 -5.93 16.93 -10.47
CA TYR A 62 -7.34 16.68 -10.22
C TYR A 62 -7.96 17.65 -9.21
N TYR A 63 -7.27 17.84 -8.09
CA TYR A 63 -7.67 18.76 -7.03
C TYR A 63 -7.86 20.19 -7.56
N PHE A 64 -6.94 20.69 -8.40
CA PHE A 64 -7.01 22.05 -8.94
C PHE A 64 -8.13 22.19 -9.97
N VAL A 65 -8.34 21.16 -10.81
CA VAL A 65 -9.40 21.12 -11.82
C VAL A 65 -10.79 21.16 -11.16
N VAL A 66 -11.05 20.27 -10.20
CA VAL A 66 -12.35 20.20 -9.51
C VAL A 66 -12.68 21.49 -8.76
N ASN A 67 -11.66 22.15 -8.22
CA ASN A 67 -11.80 23.40 -7.47
C ASN A 67 -11.68 24.66 -8.33
N LYS A 68 -11.57 24.52 -9.66
CA LYS A 68 -11.43 25.64 -10.61
C LYS A 68 -10.25 26.57 -10.25
N ARG A 69 -9.15 26.01 -9.76
CA ARG A 69 -7.93 26.74 -9.37
C ARG A 69 -6.97 26.83 -10.56
N TRP A 70 -7.35 27.62 -11.56
CA TRP A 70 -6.62 27.75 -12.83
C TRP A 70 -5.21 28.29 -12.68
N LYS A 71 -4.98 29.25 -11.77
CA LYS A 71 -3.63 29.83 -11.58
C LYS A 71 -2.62 28.80 -11.04
N PRO A 72 -2.88 28.08 -9.93
CA PRO A 72 -2.04 26.96 -9.52
C PRO A 72 -1.93 25.86 -10.58
N LEU A 73 -3.03 25.55 -11.28
CA LEU A 73 -3.03 24.56 -12.35
C LEU A 73 -2.02 24.91 -13.45
N LEU A 74 -2.05 26.15 -13.95
CA LEU A 74 -1.12 26.64 -14.98
C LEU A 74 0.34 26.65 -14.51
N MET A 75 0.60 26.77 -13.21
CA MET A 75 1.97 26.67 -12.67
C MET A 75 2.48 25.23 -12.60
N VAL A 76 1.58 24.26 -12.37
CA VAL A 76 1.92 22.85 -12.21
C VAL A 76 1.96 22.12 -13.57
N LEU A 77 1.06 22.48 -14.49
CA LEU A 77 0.84 21.79 -15.75
C LEU A 77 2.12 21.60 -16.60
N PRO A 78 3.01 22.61 -16.76
CA PRO A 78 4.23 22.42 -17.56
C PRO A 78 5.13 21.31 -17.01
N PHE A 79 5.26 21.21 -15.69
CA PHE A 79 6.06 20.19 -15.04
C PHE A 79 5.46 18.80 -15.20
N LEU A 80 4.13 18.68 -15.10
CA LEU A 80 3.42 17.43 -15.37
C LEU A 80 3.56 17.00 -16.83
N ILE A 81 3.41 17.95 -17.77
CA ILE A 81 3.56 17.68 -19.20
C ILE A 81 4.97 17.17 -19.49
N ILE A 82 6.01 17.83 -19.00
CA ILE A 82 7.39 17.37 -19.20
C ILE A 82 7.59 15.98 -18.56
N SER A 83 6.99 15.73 -17.39
CA SER A 83 7.14 14.46 -16.66
C SER A 83 6.43 13.28 -17.33
N PHE A 84 5.24 13.48 -17.91
CA PHE A 84 4.40 12.39 -18.43
C PHE A 84 4.42 12.28 -19.96
N PHE A 85 4.54 13.38 -20.70
CA PHE A 85 4.60 13.35 -22.17
C PHE A 85 6.03 13.21 -22.68
N PHE A 86 6.98 13.96 -22.12
CA PHE A 86 8.27 14.18 -22.76
C PHE A 86 9.44 13.52 -22.05
N LEU A 87 9.25 12.85 -20.91
CA LEU A 87 10.36 12.30 -20.12
C LEU A 87 11.20 11.28 -20.92
N LYS A 88 10.54 10.45 -21.74
CA LYS A 88 11.21 9.46 -22.59
C LYS A 88 12.01 10.13 -23.70
N ASP A 89 11.41 11.09 -24.40
CA ASP A 89 12.06 11.84 -25.48
C ASP A 89 13.20 12.73 -24.97
N PHE A 90 13.04 13.31 -23.77
CA PHE A 90 14.08 14.10 -23.12
C PHE A 90 15.31 13.25 -22.77
N LYS A 91 15.09 12.01 -22.30
CA LYS A 91 16.18 11.04 -22.04
C LYS A 91 16.92 10.69 -23.34
N GLN A 92 16.20 10.46 -24.43
CA GLN A 92 16.79 10.14 -25.74
C GLN A 92 17.52 11.34 -26.36
N THR A 93 16.99 12.55 -26.19
CA THR A 93 17.61 13.78 -26.66
C THR A 93 18.92 14.06 -25.91
N LEU A 94 18.95 13.83 -24.59
CA LEU A 94 20.17 13.97 -23.80
C LEU A 94 21.28 13.00 -24.22
N ASP A 95 20.93 11.75 -24.54
CA ASP A 95 21.90 10.80 -25.09
C ASP A 95 22.49 11.26 -26.43
N TYR A 96 21.63 11.80 -27.29
CA TYR A 96 22.00 12.18 -28.64
C TYR A 96 22.94 13.41 -28.66
N TYR A 97 22.66 14.42 -27.84
CA TYR A 97 23.44 15.66 -27.83
C TYR A 97 24.65 15.63 -26.88
N ILE A 98 24.69 14.70 -25.93
CA ILE A 98 25.82 14.56 -25.03
C ILE A 98 26.28 13.09 -25.01
N PRO A 99 27.16 12.69 -25.95
CA PRO A 99 27.67 11.32 -26.04
C PRO A 99 28.64 11.05 -24.87
N PHE A 100 28.08 10.78 -23.70
CA PHE A 100 28.80 10.59 -22.44
C PHE A 100 29.46 9.20 -22.28
N GLU A 101 29.39 8.34 -23.31
CA GLU A 101 29.96 6.98 -23.29
C GLU A 101 31.45 6.94 -22.87
N THR A 102 32.15 8.08 -22.93
CA THR A 102 33.55 8.22 -22.54
C THR A 102 33.80 8.64 -21.08
N ILE A 103 32.81 9.13 -20.32
CA ILE A 103 33.03 9.73 -18.98
C ILE A 103 32.02 9.27 -17.91
N ILE A 104 30.74 9.04 -18.24
CA ILE A 104 29.70 8.60 -17.28
C ILE A 104 28.73 7.64 -18.00
N ASP A 105 28.39 6.51 -17.38
CA ASP A 105 27.38 5.58 -17.90
C ASP A 105 26.05 6.32 -18.22
N SER A 106 25.63 6.29 -19.49
CA SER A 106 24.44 6.98 -20.01
C SER A 106 23.17 6.61 -19.23
N LYS A 107 23.11 5.39 -18.70
CA LYS A 107 22.00 4.92 -17.85
C LYS A 107 21.92 5.66 -16.53
N THR A 108 23.07 6.00 -15.93
CA THR A 108 23.15 6.71 -14.65
C THR A 108 22.67 8.15 -14.81
N LEU A 109 23.09 8.84 -15.88
CA LEU A 109 22.64 10.20 -16.17
C LEU A 109 21.12 10.27 -16.37
N LYS A 110 20.54 9.38 -17.19
CA LYS A 110 19.08 9.29 -17.38
C LYS A 110 18.30 9.18 -16.08
N ASN A 111 18.81 8.37 -15.16
CA ASN A 111 18.17 8.17 -13.86
C ASN A 111 18.23 9.43 -13.00
N TYR A 112 19.36 10.14 -12.97
CA TYR A 112 19.48 11.41 -12.25
C TYR A 112 18.63 12.52 -12.86
N THR A 113 18.59 12.63 -14.19
CA THR A 113 17.73 13.61 -14.88
C THR A 113 16.26 13.35 -14.58
N SER A 114 15.83 12.08 -14.62
CA SER A 114 14.47 11.67 -14.25
C SER A 114 14.17 12.05 -12.81
N LEU A 115 15.10 11.80 -11.90
CA LEU A 115 14.96 12.12 -10.48
C LEU A 115 14.87 13.63 -10.24
N LEU A 116 15.73 14.44 -10.88
CA LEU A 116 15.69 15.90 -10.77
C LEU A 116 14.36 16.46 -11.28
N LEU A 117 13.87 15.98 -12.43
CA LEU A 117 12.58 16.39 -12.96
C LEU A 117 11.44 16.00 -12.01
N THR A 118 11.42 14.77 -11.50
CA THR A 118 10.44 14.32 -10.52
C THR A 118 10.48 15.20 -9.27
N LEU A 119 11.66 15.50 -8.72
CA LEU A 119 11.80 16.36 -7.55
C LEU A 119 11.32 17.78 -7.82
N ALA A 120 11.59 18.34 -9.00
CA ALA A 120 11.08 19.65 -9.40
C ALA A 120 9.54 19.66 -9.52
N THR A 121 8.97 18.65 -10.16
CA THR A 121 7.50 18.48 -10.28
C THR A 121 6.85 18.35 -8.91
N VAL A 122 7.40 17.49 -8.04
CA VAL A 122 6.94 17.29 -6.66
C VAL A 122 7.05 18.59 -5.86
N PHE A 123 8.15 19.33 -6.00
CA PHE A 123 8.35 20.62 -5.33
C PHE A 123 7.27 21.64 -5.70
N VAL A 124 7.00 21.80 -7.00
CA VAL A 124 6.02 22.75 -7.52
C VAL A 124 4.60 22.36 -7.11
N LEU A 125 4.24 21.08 -7.21
CA LEU A 125 2.97 20.55 -6.70
C LEU A 125 2.80 20.86 -5.22
N SER A 126 3.80 20.51 -4.41
CA SER A 126 3.77 20.69 -2.95
C SER A 126 3.56 22.14 -2.54
N LYS A 127 4.28 23.07 -3.20
CA LYS A 127 4.14 24.50 -2.95
C LYS A 127 2.73 25.01 -3.27
N ASN A 128 2.14 24.54 -4.36
CA ASN A 128 0.78 24.93 -4.75
C ASN A 128 -0.28 24.33 -3.82
N TYR A 129 -0.12 23.09 -3.36
CA TYR A 129 -1.01 22.51 -2.35
C TYR A 129 -0.97 23.27 -1.02
N LEU A 130 0.22 23.61 -0.50
CA LEU A 130 0.35 24.41 0.73
C LEU A 130 -0.34 25.77 0.60
N ARG A 131 -0.15 26.43 -0.56
CA ARG A 131 -0.78 27.72 -0.83
C ARG A 131 -2.30 27.61 -0.86
N GLU A 132 -2.84 26.58 -1.50
CA GLU A 132 -4.29 26.44 -1.64
C GLU A 132 -4.97 26.01 -0.34
N GLU A 133 -4.33 25.20 0.49
CA GLU A 133 -4.84 24.79 1.81
C GLU A 133 -4.38 25.70 2.95
N ASN A 134 -3.75 26.85 2.66
CA ASN A 134 -3.25 27.83 3.64
C ASN A 134 -2.37 27.23 4.74
N ILE A 135 -1.57 26.22 4.40
CA ILE A 135 -0.70 25.51 5.35
C ILE A 135 0.63 26.27 5.46
N THR A 136 0.96 26.75 6.66
CA THR A 136 2.18 27.51 6.93
C THR A 136 3.23 26.69 7.69
N GLY A 137 4.51 27.07 7.55
CA GLY A 137 5.65 26.52 8.29
C GLY A 137 6.57 25.58 7.50
N LYS A 138 7.89 25.68 7.76
CA LYS A 138 8.93 24.89 7.07
C LYS A 138 8.75 23.38 7.23
N ARG A 139 8.33 22.92 8.43
CA ARG A 139 8.04 21.50 8.68
C ARG A 139 6.82 20.99 7.90
N SER A 140 5.85 21.86 7.67
CA SER A 140 4.65 21.52 6.88
C SER A 140 4.99 21.35 5.40
N PHE A 141 5.91 22.16 4.87
CA PHE A 141 6.42 21.98 3.52
C PHE A 141 7.05 20.61 3.33
N LEU A 142 7.94 20.19 4.23
CA LEU A 142 8.57 18.88 4.16
C LEU A 142 7.54 17.73 4.20
N LYS A 143 6.52 17.84 5.07
CA LYS A 143 5.46 16.82 5.15
C LYS A 143 4.65 16.73 3.86
N VAL A 144 4.24 17.85 3.28
CA VAL A 144 3.51 17.87 2.01
C VAL A 144 4.40 17.40 0.86
N PHE A 145 5.68 17.80 0.86
CA PHE A 145 6.67 17.32 -0.10
C PHE A 145 6.79 15.80 -0.09
N LEU A 146 6.97 15.20 1.09
CA LEU A 146 7.03 13.75 1.24
C LEU A 146 5.72 13.07 0.85
N LEU A 147 4.56 13.69 1.13
CA LEU A 147 3.26 13.16 0.74
C LEU A 147 3.08 13.15 -0.78
N VAL A 148 3.45 14.23 -1.47
CA VAL A 148 3.40 14.34 -2.93
C VAL A 148 4.42 13.41 -3.58
N LEU A 149 5.64 13.33 -3.03
CA LEU A 149 6.65 12.37 -3.48
C LEU A 149 6.15 10.94 -3.36
N GLY A 150 5.51 10.61 -2.23
CA GLY A 150 4.91 9.30 -2.00
C GLY A 150 3.80 8.99 -3.00
N LEU A 151 2.89 9.94 -3.26
CA LEU A 151 1.87 9.77 -4.29
C LEU A 151 2.49 9.57 -5.68
N PHE A 152 3.52 10.33 -6.03
CA PHE A 152 4.22 10.19 -7.31
C PHE A 152 4.88 8.82 -7.43
N SER A 153 5.48 8.33 -6.35
CA SER A 153 6.10 7.01 -6.32
C SER A 153 5.08 5.88 -6.42
N LEU A 154 3.95 5.98 -5.71
CA LEU A 154 2.87 4.99 -5.72
C LEU A 154 2.11 4.95 -7.04
N TYR A 155 2.00 6.08 -7.72
CA TYR A 155 1.37 6.13 -9.04
C TYR A 155 2.21 5.39 -10.08
N ASN A 156 3.53 5.53 -10.01
CA ASN A 156 4.50 4.87 -10.90
C ASN A 156 4.98 3.51 -10.36
N SER A 157 4.33 2.94 -9.34
CA SER A 157 4.65 1.60 -8.87
C SER A 157 3.92 0.57 -9.73
N ASP A 158 4.66 -0.14 -10.57
CA ASP A 158 4.10 -1.20 -11.40
C ASP A 158 3.85 -2.47 -10.57
N LEU A 159 2.78 -3.20 -10.93
CA LEU A 159 2.48 -4.54 -10.43
C LEU A 159 2.83 -5.53 -11.53
N ASP A 160 4.10 -5.50 -11.96
CA ASP A 160 4.62 -6.24 -13.09
C ASP A 160 4.23 -7.72 -13.03
N PHE A 161 4.26 -8.32 -11.84
CA PHE A 161 3.91 -9.73 -11.67
C PHE A 161 2.44 -10.04 -11.98
N ILE A 162 1.50 -9.18 -11.60
CA ILE A 162 0.07 -9.42 -11.86
C ILE A 162 -0.23 -9.22 -13.35
N GLU A 163 0.37 -8.20 -13.95
CA GLU A 163 0.26 -7.94 -15.39
C GLU A 163 0.91 -9.07 -16.22
N GLN A 164 2.04 -9.61 -15.76
CA GLN A 164 2.68 -10.78 -16.35
C GLN A 164 1.84 -12.05 -16.20
N ILE A 165 1.16 -12.27 -15.06
CA ILE A 165 0.24 -13.41 -14.89
C ILE A 165 -0.93 -13.30 -15.87
N VAL A 166 -1.53 -12.12 -16.02
CA VAL A 166 -2.67 -11.94 -16.92
C VAL A 166 -2.24 -12.05 -18.39
N SER A 167 -1.09 -11.49 -18.75
CA SER A 167 -0.57 -11.57 -20.13
C SER A 167 0.00 -12.93 -20.52
N SER A 168 0.49 -13.72 -19.56
CA SER A 168 0.95 -15.10 -19.79
C SER A 168 -0.15 -16.17 -19.69
N ALA A 169 -1.34 -15.80 -19.20
CA ALA A 169 -2.46 -16.72 -19.11
C ALA A 169 -3.03 -17.05 -20.50
N THR A 170 -2.99 -18.33 -20.87
CA THR A 170 -3.71 -18.83 -22.04
C THR A 170 -5.20 -18.95 -21.71
N PHE A 171 -6.03 -18.07 -22.26
CA PHE A 171 -7.47 -18.09 -22.03
C PHE A 171 -8.17 -19.08 -22.96
N SER A 172 -9.16 -19.81 -22.42
CA SER A 172 -9.95 -20.78 -23.19
C SER A 172 -10.89 -20.13 -24.22
N SER A 173 -11.16 -18.82 -24.11
CA SER A 173 -11.95 -18.07 -25.09
C SER A 173 -11.63 -16.57 -25.06
N LYS A 174 -11.85 -15.87 -26.18
CA LYS A 174 -11.75 -14.40 -26.28
C LYS A 174 -12.70 -13.66 -25.33
N THR A 175 -13.85 -14.26 -25.03
CA THR A 175 -14.81 -13.71 -24.08
C THR A 175 -14.24 -13.74 -22.67
N THR A 176 -13.60 -14.85 -22.28
CA THR A 176 -12.95 -15.00 -20.98
C THR A 176 -11.78 -14.02 -20.83
N GLU A 177 -10.95 -13.88 -21.88
CA GLU A 177 -9.88 -12.89 -21.95
C GLU A 177 -10.41 -11.46 -21.76
N PHE A 178 -11.46 -11.07 -22.50
CA PHE A 178 -12.09 -9.76 -22.36
C PHE A 178 -12.51 -9.47 -20.91
N PHE A 179 -13.22 -10.39 -20.25
CA PHE A 179 -13.71 -10.17 -18.90
C PHE A 179 -12.59 -10.13 -17.85
N ILE A 180 -11.57 -10.98 -18.00
CA ILE A 180 -10.43 -11.00 -17.07
C ILE A 180 -9.60 -9.73 -17.21
N THR A 181 -9.31 -9.33 -18.45
CA THR A 181 -8.57 -8.10 -18.72
C THR A 181 -9.34 -6.85 -18.28
N LEU A 182 -10.66 -6.81 -18.50
CA LEU A 182 -11.52 -5.75 -17.98
C LEU A 182 -11.47 -5.67 -16.45
N LEU A 183 -11.59 -6.83 -15.77
CA LEU A 183 -11.51 -6.88 -14.31
C LEU A 183 -10.17 -6.39 -13.80
N PHE A 184 -9.06 -6.78 -14.44
CA PHE A 184 -7.72 -6.33 -14.11
C PHE A 184 -7.59 -4.80 -14.21
N TYR A 185 -8.00 -4.18 -15.32
CA TYR A 185 -7.93 -2.72 -15.48
C TYR A 185 -8.88 -1.97 -14.55
N ILE A 186 -10.04 -2.54 -14.22
CA ILE A 186 -10.91 -2.00 -13.16
C ILE A 186 -10.18 -1.98 -11.82
N LEU A 187 -9.51 -3.07 -11.44
CA LEU A 187 -8.78 -3.16 -10.18
C LEU A 187 -7.61 -2.16 -10.14
N THR A 188 -6.83 -2.07 -11.22
CA THR A 188 -5.72 -1.11 -11.34
C THR A 188 -6.20 0.34 -11.31
N SER A 189 -7.35 0.64 -11.93
CA SER A 189 -7.99 1.96 -11.85
C SER A 189 -8.46 2.29 -10.43
N VAL A 190 -9.08 1.32 -9.74
CA VAL A 190 -9.51 1.47 -8.33
C VAL A 190 -8.30 1.75 -7.43
N ARG A 191 -7.17 1.07 -7.65
CA ARG A 191 -5.91 1.34 -6.94
C ARG A 191 -5.50 2.80 -7.03
N SER A 192 -5.35 3.31 -8.26
CA SER A 192 -4.89 4.67 -8.52
C SER A 192 -5.81 5.70 -7.86
N VAL A 193 -7.13 5.57 -8.05
CA VAL A 193 -8.11 6.47 -7.46
C VAL A 193 -8.15 6.37 -5.93
N ALA A 194 -7.96 5.18 -5.36
CA ALA A 194 -7.87 4.99 -3.91
C ALA A 194 -6.63 5.66 -3.31
N PHE A 195 -5.48 5.60 -3.97
CA PHE A 195 -4.28 6.34 -3.56
C PHE A 195 -4.48 7.85 -3.62
N LEU A 196 -5.14 8.37 -4.66
CA LEU A 196 -5.49 9.79 -4.74
C LEU A 196 -6.45 10.20 -3.61
N GLY A 197 -7.47 9.39 -3.33
CA GLY A 197 -8.39 9.62 -2.21
C GLY A 197 -7.69 9.64 -0.87
N THR A 198 -6.78 8.70 -0.63
CA THR A 198 -5.95 8.64 0.58
C THR A 198 -5.04 9.85 0.70
N PHE A 199 -4.39 10.26 -0.39
CA PHE A 199 -3.57 11.48 -0.44
C PHE A 199 -4.38 12.73 -0.08
N LEU A 200 -5.55 12.92 -0.69
CA LEU A 200 -6.42 14.07 -0.41
C LEU A 200 -6.87 14.10 1.06
N PHE A 201 -7.19 12.93 1.62
CA PHE A 201 -7.56 12.80 3.03
C PHE A 201 -6.38 13.16 3.96
N LEU A 202 -5.18 12.66 3.68
CA LEU A 202 -3.98 12.97 4.46
C LEU A 202 -3.56 14.44 4.34
N MET A 203 -3.74 15.06 3.17
CA MET A 203 -3.57 16.50 2.99
C MET A 203 -4.46 17.31 3.94
N SER A 204 -5.72 16.89 4.11
CA SER A 204 -6.62 17.54 5.06
C SER A 204 -6.20 17.33 6.51
N CYS A 205 -5.72 16.14 6.86
CA CYS A 205 -5.17 15.87 8.18
C CYS A 205 -3.97 16.77 8.47
N LEU A 206 -3.07 16.95 7.50
CA LEU A 206 -1.93 17.87 7.62
C LEU A 206 -2.37 19.33 7.79
N ALA A 207 -3.39 19.77 7.02
CA ALA A 207 -3.93 21.12 7.13
C ALA A 207 -4.51 21.40 8.53
N ASN A 208 -5.15 20.40 9.13
CA ASN A 208 -5.72 20.48 10.49
C ASN A 208 -4.70 20.16 11.60
N LYS A 209 -3.42 19.97 11.28
CA LYS A 209 -2.34 19.60 12.23
C LYS A 209 -2.63 18.28 12.97
N GLU A 210 -3.35 17.38 12.35
CA GLU A 210 -3.74 16.09 12.90
C GLU A 210 -2.56 15.10 12.88
N ASN A 211 -2.56 14.18 13.85
CA ASN A 211 -1.52 13.16 13.93
C ASN A 211 -1.87 11.97 13.04
N ILE A 212 -1.03 11.72 12.03
CA ILE A 212 -1.23 10.65 11.05
C ILE A 212 -1.06 9.25 11.67
N TYR A 213 -0.43 9.13 12.84
CA TYR A 213 -0.26 7.87 13.55
C TYR A 213 -1.45 7.52 14.47
N THR A 214 -2.17 8.54 14.94
CA THR A 214 -3.32 8.42 15.84
C THR A 214 -4.32 9.49 15.47
N PHE A 215 -5.31 9.11 14.68
CA PHE A 215 -6.35 10.01 14.20
C PHE A 215 -7.25 10.43 15.37
N SER A 216 -7.65 11.70 15.40
CA SER A 216 -8.59 12.18 16.41
C SER A 216 -9.96 11.54 16.26
N ASN A 217 -10.73 11.49 17.36
CA ASN A 217 -12.11 10.99 17.33
C ASN A 217 -12.97 11.76 16.31
N LYS A 218 -12.73 13.06 16.12
CA LYS A 218 -13.44 13.87 15.11
C LYS A 218 -13.25 13.30 13.69
N ILE A 219 -12.01 12.96 13.33
CA ILE A 219 -11.70 12.34 12.04
C ILE A 219 -12.38 10.97 11.91
N LEU A 220 -12.25 10.12 12.92
CA LEU A 220 -12.80 8.77 12.89
C LEU A 220 -14.33 8.77 12.80
N GLN A 221 -14.99 9.69 13.51
CA GLN A 221 -16.44 9.87 13.43
C GLN A 221 -16.87 10.37 12.06
N PHE A 222 -16.15 11.33 11.47
CA PHE A 222 -16.41 11.79 10.11
C PHE A 222 -16.29 10.63 9.10
N ALA A 223 -15.19 9.88 9.17
CA ALA A 223 -14.95 8.70 8.33
C ALA A 223 -16.05 7.63 8.50
N ASN A 224 -16.53 7.42 9.73
CA ASN A 224 -17.59 6.46 10.03
C ASN A 224 -18.96 6.87 9.46
N ARG A 225 -19.25 8.18 9.29
CA ARG A 225 -20.46 8.63 8.57
C ARG A 225 -20.45 8.15 7.11
N TYR A 226 -19.27 8.10 6.49
CA TYR A 226 -19.06 7.60 5.12
C TYR A 226 -18.40 6.22 5.10
N PHE A 227 -18.73 5.36 6.07
CA PHE A 227 -18.03 4.10 6.33
C PHE A 227 -17.83 3.25 5.07
N GLY A 228 -18.88 3.04 4.25
CA GLY A 228 -18.79 2.18 3.08
C GLY A 228 -17.74 2.63 2.06
N VAL A 229 -17.75 3.92 1.71
CA VAL A 229 -16.79 4.50 0.75
C VAL A 229 -15.39 4.53 1.36
N THR A 230 -15.30 4.95 2.62
CA THR A 230 -14.01 5.04 3.34
C THR A 230 -13.33 3.69 3.43
N VAL A 231 -14.06 2.64 3.82
CA VAL A 231 -13.51 1.30 3.96
C VAL A 231 -13.08 0.73 2.61
N LEU A 232 -13.84 0.96 1.53
CA LEU A 232 -13.44 0.53 0.18
C LEU A 232 -12.12 1.17 -0.26
N ILE A 233 -11.96 2.48 -0.07
CA ILE A 233 -10.71 3.19 -0.39
C ILE A 233 -9.54 2.59 0.39
N VAL A 234 -9.69 2.45 1.72
CA VAL A 234 -8.58 2.05 2.58
C VAL A 234 -8.24 0.57 2.42
N ILE A 235 -9.23 -0.32 2.26
CA ILE A 235 -8.98 -1.72 1.95
C ILE A 235 -8.24 -1.84 0.61
N SER A 236 -8.65 -1.10 -0.41
CA SER A 236 -7.96 -1.12 -1.71
C SER A 236 -6.48 -0.74 -1.52
N CYS A 237 -6.19 0.34 -0.79
CA CYS A 237 -4.82 0.74 -0.50
C CYS A 237 -4.04 -0.36 0.25
N ILE A 238 -4.65 -1.03 1.22
CA ILE A 238 -4.02 -2.14 1.97
C ILE A 238 -3.73 -3.32 1.05
N ILE A 239 -4.70 -3.76 0.22
CA ILE A 239 -4.55 -4.92 -0.66
C ILE A 239 -3.44 -4.69 -1.68
N PHE A 240 -3.44 -3.56 -2.36
CA PHE A 240 -2.42 -3.27 -3.38
C PHE A 240 -1.04 -3.05 -2.76
N SER A 241 -0.96 -2.37 -1.60
CA SER A 241 0.31 -2.21 -0.90
C SER A 241 0.83 -3.56 -0.38
N PHE A 242 -0.06 -4.43 0.09
CA PHE A 242 0.29 -5.79 0.52
C PHE A 242 0.82 -6.63 -0.64
N GLY A 243 0.11 -6.65 -1.78
CA GLY A 243 0.54 -7.36 -2.98
C GLY A 243 1.91 -6.88 -3.46
N TYR A 244 2.09 -5.56 -3.54
CA TYR A 244 3.37 -4.97 -3.92
C TYR A 244 4.50 -5.32 -2.93
N LEU A 245 4.25 -5.28 -1.62
CA LEU A 245 5.27 -5.63 -0.62
C LEU A 245 5.70 -7.09 -0.73
N ILE A 246 4.77 -8.00 -1.02
CA ILE A 246 5.09 -9.41 -1.25
C ILE A 246 5.89 -9.58 -2.55
N GLU A 247 5.45 -8.96 -3.64
CA GLU A 247 6.17 -9.00 -4.92
C GLU A 247 7.59 -8.41 -4.80
N SER A 248 7.73 -7.29 -4.09
CA SER A 248 9.00 -6.65 -3.80
C SER A 248 9.88 -7.54 -2.92
N ALA A 249 9.31 -8.17 -1.88
CA ALA A 249 10.02 -9.12 -1.03
C ALA A 249 10.55 -10.32 -1.83
N VAL A 250 9.69 -10.98 -2.62
CA VAL A 250 10.08 -12.12 -3.47
C VAL A 250 11.10 -11.70 -4.51
N SER A 251 10.92 -10.57 -5.17
CA SER A 251 11.85 -10.12 -6.21
C SER A 251 13.19 -9.64 -5.65
N LEU A 252 13.24 -9.08 -4.44
CA LEU A 252 14.50 -8.73 -3.77
C LEU A 252 15.25 -9.96 -3.26
N GLU A 253 14.55 -11.03 -2.89
CA GLU A 253 15.17 -12.33 -2.57
C GLU A 253 15.74 -13.01 -3.82
N LEU A 254 15.12 -12.82 -4.99
CA LEU A 254 15.57 -13.40 -6.26
C LEU A 254 16.60 -12.53 -7.00
N ASP A 255 16.60 -11.21 -6.80
CA ASP A 255 17.54 -10.26 -7.42
C ASP A 255 18.82 -10.13 -6.57
N PHE A 256 19.54 -11.25 -6.42
CA PHE A 256 20.79 -11.41 -5.65
C PHE A 256 21.92 -10.43 -6.05
N PHE A 257 21.81 -9.74 -7.19
CA PHE A 257 22.83 -8.85 -7.76
C PHE A 257 22.38 -7.41 -8.07
N GLY A 258 21.28 -6.92 -7.48
CA GLY A 258 21.11 -5.48 -7.26
C GLY A 258 20.63 -4.62 -8.44
N LYS A 259 19.87 -5.16 -9.40
CA LYS A 259 19.26 -4.32 -10.45
C LYS A 259 18.07 -3.49 -9.95
N LYS A 260 17.36 -3.92 -8.90
CA LYS A 260 16.21 -3.21 -8.31
C LYS A 260 16.54 -2.22 -7.17
N LEU A 261 17.78 -2.14 -6.69
CA LEU A 261 18.21 -1.26 -5.59
C LEU A 261 18.53 0.18 -6.03
N THR A 262 17.70 0.78 -6.89
CA THR A 262 17.84 2.20 -7.24
C THR A 262 17.23 3.10 -6.16
N ILE A 263 17.66 4.37 -6.10
CA ILE A 263 17.06 5.37 -5.19
C ILE A 263 15.54 5.46 -5.37
N PHE A 264 15.06 5.33 -6.61
CA PHE A 264 13.62 5.31 -6.91
C PHE A 264 12.93 4.06 -6.35
N GLY A 265 13.54 2.88 -6.48
CA GLY A 265 13.05 1.65 -5.86
C GLY A 265 12.94 1.76 -4.33
N TRP A 266 13.92 2.38 -3.68
CA TRP A 266 13.88 2.65 -2.24
C TRP A 266 12.77 3.63 -1.85
N LEU A 267 12.64 4.75 -2.57
CA LEU A 267 11.55 5.71 -2.35
C LEU A 267 10.18 5.05 -2.52
N ASN A 268 10.05 4.14 -3.49
CA ASN A 268 8.82 3.39 -3.72
C ASN A 268 8.49 2.44 -2.59
N ASN A 269 9.43 1.59 -2.19
CA ASN A 269 9.27 0.69 -1.05
C ASN A 269 8.90 1.45 0.22
N ILE A 270 9.57 2.57 0.53
CA ILE A 270 9.26 3.40 1.70
C ILE A 270 7.84 4.00 1.60
N SER A 271 7.45 4.48 0.41
CA SER A 271 6.14 5.07 0.19
C SER A 271 5.01 4.05 0.38
N VAL A 272 5.18 2.84 -0.18
CA VAL A 272 4.24 1.73 -0.01
C VAL A 272 4.16 1.28 1.45
N ILE A 273 5.30 1.15 2.14
CA ILE A 273 5.33 0.82 3.58
C ILE A 273 4.58 1.88 4.39
N ALA A 274 4.83 3.16 4.12
CA ALA A 274 4.18 4.26 4.83
C ALA A 274 2.66 4.23 4.62
N VAL A 275 2.20 4.08 3.38
CA VAL A 275 0.76 3.95 3.09
C VAL A 275 0.16 2.72 3.75
N PHE A 276 0.81 1.57 3.67
CA PHE A 276 0.35 0.34 4.33
C PHE A 276 0.19 0.54 5.84
N ILE A 277 1.19 1.12 6.52
CA ILE A 277 1.13 1.38 7.97
C ILE A 277 0.03 2.39 8.30
N ILE A 278 -0.11 3.48 7.54
CA ILE A 278 -1.13 4.50 7.80
C ILE A 278 -2.53 3.90 7.61
N CYS A 279 -2.76 3.20 6.50
CA CYS A 279 -4.04 2.58 6.19
C CYS A 279 -4.42 1.49 7.20
N THR A 280 -3.50 0.59 7.54
CA THR A 280 -3.76 -0.45 8.56
C THR A 280 -4.07 0.18 9.93
N ARG A 281 -3.35 1.25 10.30
CA ARG A 281 -3.64 1.96 11.55
C ARG A 281 -5.00 2.64 11.55
N PHE A 282 -5.35 3.27 10.44
CA PHE A 282 -6.65 3.92 10.25
C PHE A 282 -7.80 2.89 10.29
N VAL A 283 -7.69 1.76 9.60
CA VAL A 283 -8.73 0.69 9.63
C VAL A 283 -8.95 0.19 11.05
N GLY A 284 -7.88 -0.13 11.78
CA GLY A 284 -7.99 -0.58 13.17
C GLY A 284 -8.72 0.44 14.06
N GLN A 285 -8.37 1.72 13.94
CA GLN A 285 -9.02 2.80 14.70
C GLN A 285 -10.48 3.04 14.26
N LEU A 286 -10.77 2.98 12.96
CA LEU A 286 -12.10 3.18 12.39
C LEU A 286 -13.08 2.07 12.82
N LEU A 287 -12.65 0.81 12.75
CA LEU A 287 -13.46 -0.34 13.17
C LEU A 287 -13.74 -0.29 14.67
N LYS A 288 -12.75 0.12 15.47
CA LYS A 288 -12.92 0.33 16.91
C LYS A 288 -13.91 1.47 17.21
N GLU A 289 -13.77 2.62 16.56
CA GLU A 289 -14.70 3.75 16.75
C GLU A 289 -16.13 3.36 16.37
N ARG A 290 -16.30 2.64 15.25
CA ARG A 290 -17.61 2.13 14.84
C ARG A 290 -18.18 1.15 15.86
N SER A 291 -17.35 0.27 16.43
CA SER A 291 -17.75 -0.69 17.47
C SER A 291 -18.30 0.03 18.70
N ILE A 292 -17.62 1.10 19.13
CA ILE A 292 -18.04 1.93 20.26
C ILE A 292 -19.36 2.64 19.95
N LEU A 293 -19.46 3.33 18.81
CA LEU A 293 -20.66 4.09 18.42
C LEU A 293 -21.90 3.21 18.24
N LYS A 294 -21.73 1.98 17.72
CA LYS A 294 -22.82 1.02 17.53
C LYS A 294 -23.05 0.13 18.75
N GLN A 295 -22.28 0.27 19.82
CA GLN A 295 -22.30 -0.60 21.01
C GLN A 295 -22.20 -2.10 20.68
N LYS A 296 -21.52 -2.45 19.58
CA LYS A 296 -21.37 -3.82 19.07
C LYS A 296 -19.91 -4.22 19.03
N TYR A 297 -19.57 -5.43 19.49
CA TYR A 297 -18.23 -5.98 19.34
C TYR A 297 -18.06 -6.68 18.00
N TYR A 298 -17.17 -6.18 17.14
CA TYR A 298 -16.90 -6.79 15.82
C TYR A 298 -15.87 -7.92 15.84
N GLY A 299 -14.99 -7.99 16.85
CA GLY A 299 -14.09 -9.13 17.07
C GLY A 299 -13.31 -9.60 15.84
N ILE A 300 -13.28 -10.93 15.64
CA ILE A 300 -12.63 -11.57 14.48
C ILE A 300 -13.29 -11.10 13.18
N VAL A 301 -14.62 -10.95 13.14
CA VAL A 301 -15.36 -10.48 11.95
C VAL A 301 -14.86 -9.11 11.49
N GLY A 302 -14.62 -8.19 12.45
CA GLY A 302 -13.99 -6.89 12.19
C GLY A 302 -12.60 -7.02 11.60
N SER A 303 -11.76 -7.90 12.16
CA SER A 303 -10.45 -8.15 11.59
C SER A 303 -10.51 -8.86 10.22
N THR A 304 -11.52 -9.68 9.94
CA THR A 304 -11.60 -10.33 8.63
C THR A 304 -12.02 -9.38 7.51
N VAL A 305 -12.43 -8.13 7.82
CA VAL A 305 -12.72 -7.08 6.83
C VAL A 305 -11.48 -6.51 6.15
N TRP A 306 -10.27 -6.77 6.65
CA TRP A 306 -9.04 -6.35 5.95
C TRP A 306 -8.37 -7.46 5.14
N MET A 307 -8.70 -8.75 5.37
CA MET A 307 -8.12 -9.90 4.66
C MET A 307 -8.46 -9.94 3.15
N PRO A 308 -7.48 -9.77 2.23
CA PRO A 308 -7.71 -9.56 0.79
C PRO A 308 -8.68 -10.54 0.09
N ILE A 309 -8.70 -11.81 0.52
CA ILE A 309 -9.44 -12.89 -0.14
C ILE A 309 -10.86 -13.08 0.43
N VAL A 310 -11.14 -12.59 1.66
CA VAL A 310 -12.39 -12.91 2.40
C VAL A 310 -13.24 -11.66 2.68
N ASN A 311 -12.81 -10.48 2.22
CA ASN A 311 -13.32 -9.18 2.69
C ASN A 311 -14.79 -8.85 2.39
N ILE A 312 -15.38 -9.39 1.33
CA ILE A 312 -16.72 -8.93 0.90
C ILE A 312 -17.78 -9.30 1.93
N VAL A 313 -17.77 -10.54 2.43
CA VAL A 313 -18.81 -11.03 3.35
C VAL A 313 -18.75 -10.31 4.71
N PRO A 314 -17.61 -10.24 5.41
CA PRO A 314 -17.50 -9.48 6.66
C PRO A 314 -17.79 -7.99 6.47
N LEU A 315 -17.41 -7.39 5.34
CA LEU A 315 -17.67 -5.97 5.07
C LEU A 315 -19.17 -5.70 4.89
N LEU A 316 -19.87 -6.56 4.14
CA LEU A 316 -21.32 -6.49 4.02
C LEU A 316 -21.99 -6.70 5.38
N MET A 317 -21.50 -7.66 6.18
CA MET A 317 -21.97 -7.90 7.55
C MET A 317 -21.67 -6.75 8.52
N ILE A 318 -20.71 -5.86 8.29
CA ILE A 318 -20.50 -4.67 9.15
C ILE A 318 -21.25 -3.44 8.60
N LYS A 319 -21.46 -3.39 7.28
CA LYS A 319 -22.14 -2.28 6.60
C LYS A 319 -23.66 -2.33 6.79
N PHE A 320 -24.28 -3.50 6.62
CA PHE A 320 -25.74 -3.67 6.57
C PHE A 320 -26.37 -4.11 7.89
N ASP A 321 -25.59 -4.09 8.97
CA ASP A 321 -25.94 -4.80 10.18
C ASP A 321 -26.64 -3.95 11.24
N ASP A 322 -27.93 -3.75 11.01
CA ASP A 322 -28.88 -3.40 12.07
C ASP A 322 -29.67 -4.64 12.58
N LYS A 323 -29.47 -5.85 12.02
CA LYS A 323 -30.26 -7.06 12.32
C LYS A 323 -29.47 -8.28 12.83
N ILE A 324 -28.15 -8.34 12.63
CA ILE A 324 -27.25 -9.37 13.17
C ILE A 324 -26.88 -8.94 14.60
N LYS A 325 -27.26 -9.75 15.58
CA LYS A 325 -26.92 -9.51 16.98
C LYS A 325 -25.45 -9.86 17.23
N PHE A 326 -24.55 -8.93 16.93
CA PHE A 326 -23.23 -8.97 17.56
C PHE A 326 -23.35 -8.54 19.02
N LEU A 327 -22.59 -9.21 19.88
CA LEU A 327 -22.72 -9.11 21.33
C LEU A 327 -22.31 -7.72 21.85
N SER A 328 -22.91 -7.32 22.97
CA SER A 328 -22.69 -6.01 23.61
C SER A 328 -21.25 -5.83 24.11
N VAL A 329 -20.83 -4.56 24.18
CA VAL A 329 -19.47 -4.16 24.60
C VAL A 329 -19.13 -4.63 26.03
N GLU A 330 -20.12 -4.84 26.89
CA GLU A 330 -19.94 -5.28 28.27
C GLU A 330 -19.33 -6.69 28.39
N ASN A 331 -19.64 -7.59 27.44
CA ASN A 331 -19.16 -8.98 27.44
C ASN A 331 -17.81 -9.20 26.74
N ILE A 332 -17.14 -8.13 26.29
CA ILE A 332 -15.89 -8.21 25.51
C ILE A 332 -14.77 -8.97 26.22
N SER A 333 -14.68 -8.95 27.56
CA SER A 333 -13.63 -9.68 28.30
C SER A 333 -13.69 -11.18 28.02
N LYS A 334 -14.90 -11.75 28.16
CA LYS A 334 -15.17 -13.16 27.95
C LYS A 334 -14.99 -13.52 26.47
N LEU A 335 -15.44 -12.64 25.57
CA LEU A 335 -15.34 -12.85 24.12
C LEU A 335 -13.92 -12.73 23.57
N LYS A 336 -13.11 -11.80 24.09
CA LYS A 336 -11.67 -11.70 23.77
C LYS A 336 -10.97 -13.00 24.11
N LYS A 337 -11.27 -13.61 25.27
CA LYS A 337 -10.76 -14.94 25.63
C LYS A 337 -11.22 -16.02 24.65
N ILE A 338 -12.51 -16.05 24.29
CA ILE A 338 -13.05 -17.00 23.30
C ILE A 338 -12.34 -16.85 21.94
N HIS A 339 -12.12 -15.61 21.48
CA HIS A 339 -11.43 -15.34 20.22
C HIS A 339 -9.95 -15.69 20.26
N LEU A 340 -9.26 -15.44 21.38
CA LEU A 340 -7.87 -15.88 21.57
C LEU A 340 -7.77 -17.42 21.60
N ILE A 341 -8.75 -18.10 22.19
CA ILE A 341 -8.85 -19.57 22.17
C ILE A 341 -9.06 -20.07 20.74
N ILE A 342 -10.01 -19.49 19.99
CA ILE A 342 -10.25 -19.84 18.58
C ILE A 342 -8.99 -19.61 17.74
N ALA A 343 -8.32 -18.47 17.92
CA ALA A 343 -7.05 -18.18 17.23
C ALA A 343 -5.97 -19.21 17.58
N SER A 344 -5.89 -19.63 18.85
CA SER A 344 -4.92 -20.64 19.29
C SER A 344 -5.21 -22.01 18.68
N ILE A 345 -6.50 -22.40 18.60
CA ILE A 345 -6.94 -23.64 17.94
C ILE A 345 -6.63 -23.59 16.44
N LEU A 346 -6.87 -22.46 15.78
CA LEU A 346 -6.55 -22.29 14.36
C LEU A 346 -5.04 -22.39 14.09
N ILE A 347 -4.19 -21.85 14.97
CA ILE A 347 -2.73 -21.98 14.86
C ILE A 347 -2.31 -23.45 15.01
N LEU A 348 -2.84 -24.17 16.00
CA LEU A 348 -2.59 -25.61 16.16
C LEU A 348 -3.06 -26.40 14.93
N PHE A 349 -4.21 -26.03 14.36
CA PHE A 349 -4.74 -26.67 13.16
C PHE A 349 -3.89 -26.38 11.92
N TYR A 350 -3.35 -25.16 11.79
CA TYR A 350 -2.46 -24.78 10.70
C TYR A 350 -1.19 -25.62 10.69
N TYR A 351 -0.58 -25.83 11.85
CA TYR A 351 0.61 -26.68 12.01
C TYR A 351 0.28 -28.17 12.21
N LYS A 352 -0.96 -28.62 11.98
CA LYS A 352 -1.37 -30.01 12.28
C LYS A 352 -0.47 -31.05 11.59
N ASN A 353 -0.08 -30.78 10.34
CA ASN A 353 0.73 -31.73 9.56
C ASN A 353 2.13 -31.85 10.14
N ASP A 354 2.74 -30.72 10.52
CA ASP A 354 4.06 -30.70 11.16
C ASP A 354 4.02 -31.30 12.58
N ILE A 355 2.91 -31.18 13.30
CA ILE A 355 2.72 -31.76 14.65
C ILE A 355 2.50 -33.28 14.60
N LEU A 356 1.87 -33.77 13.53
CA LEU A 356 1.57 -35.19 13.32
C LEU A 356 2.74 -35.95 12.70
N ASP A 357 3.66 -35.26 12.02
CA ASP A 357 4.89 -35.82 11.48
C ASP A 357 5.94 -35.98 12.60
N ASN A 358 6.42 -37.21 12.85
CA ASN A 358 7.35 -37.49 13.94
C ASN A 358 8.69 -36.74 13.82
N ASP A 359 9.14 -36.48 12.59
CA ASP A 359 10.42 -35.82 12.35
C ASP A 359 10.34 -34.29 12.52
N LYS A 360 9.13 -33.73 12.38
CA LYS A 360 8.86 -32.28 12.48
C LYS A 360 8.03 -31.87 13.69
N ARG A 361 7.57 -32.84 14.48
CA ARG A 361 6.66 -32.63 15.63
C ARG A 361 7.17 -31.58 16.60
N VAL A 362 8.46 -31.64 16.95
CA VAL A 362 9.07 -30.69 17.89
C VAL A 362 9.08 -29.28 17.31
N GLU A 363 9.41 -29.13 16.02
CA GLU A 363 9.41 -27.84 15.32
C GLU A 363 8.00 -27.28 15.17
N GLY A 364 7.03 -28.11 14.76
CA GLY A 364 5.62 -27.73 14.60
C GLY A 364 4.97 -27.30 15.92
N LEU A 365 5.27 -28.00 17.02
CA LEU A 365 4.80 -27.62 18.37
C LEU A 365 5.46 -26.33 18.85
N LEU A 366 6.77 -26.16 18.63
CA LEU A 366 7.51 -24.98 19.05
C LEU A 366 7.01 -23.73 18.31
N LEU A 367 6.85 -23.82 16.98
CA LEU A 367 6.29 -22.73 16.17
C LEU A 367 4.85 -22.42 16.58
N SER A 368 4.01 -23.44 16.77
CA SER A 368 2.63 -23.23 17.26
C SER A 368 2.61 -22.52 18.61
N PHE A 369 3.45 -22.95 19.55
CA PHE A 369 3.55 -22.34 20.87
C PHE A 369 4.03 -20.89 20.78
N ILE A 370 5.04 -20.61 19.96
CA ILE A 370 5.54 -19.25 19.71
C ILE A 370 4.40 -18.41 19.15
N TYR A 371 3.70 -18.81 18.09
CA TYR A 371 2.61 -18.04 17.49
C TYR A 371 1.42 -17.84 18.46
N ILE A 372 1.09 -18.83 19.29
CA ILE A 372 0.04 -18.69 20.31
C ILE A 372 0.48 -17.70 21.39
N ALA A 373 1.67 -17.88 21.95
CA ALA A 373 2.24 -16.97 22.94
C ALA A 373 2.33 -15.54 22.38
N SER A 374 2.68 -15.42 21.09
CA SER A 374 2.67 -14.16 20.35
C SER A 374 1.31 -13.49 20.46
N VAL A 375 0.26 -14.15 19.97
CA VAL A 375 -1.10 -13.62 19.91
C VAL A 375 -1.62 -13.25 21.31
N TRP A 376 -1.27 -14.02 22.34
CA TRP A 376 -1.67 -13.75 23.72
C TRP A 376 -0.89 -12.59 24.35
N ILE A 377 0.44 -12.63 24.35
CA ILE A 377 1.30 -11.57 24.94
C ILE A 377 0.93 -10.22 24.37
N VAL A 378 0.80 -10.17 23.05
CA VAL A 378 0.57 -8.93 22.33
C VAL A 378 -0.87 -8.41 22.58
N ALA A 379 -1.85 -9.31 22.77
CA ALA A 379 -3.20 -8.94 23.18
C ALA A 379 -3.24 -8.31 24.58
N TYR A 380 -2.27 -8.59 25.47
CA TYR A 380 -2.26 -8.10 26.86
C TYR A 380 -1.20 -7.01 27.14
N ILE A 381 -0.06 -6.98 26.45
CA ILE A 381 1.05 -6.05 26.70
C ILE A 381 1.11 -4.95 25.62
N LYS A 382 0.63 -3.75 25.94
CA LYS A 382 0.41 -2.65 24.98
C LYS A 382 1.66 -1.87 24.54
N LYS A 383 2.76 -1.93 25.32
CA LYS A 383 3.85 -0.93 25.26
C LYS A 383 5.02 -1.33 24.35
N TYR A 384 5.09 -2.58 23.91
CA TYR A 384 6.27 -3.15 23.22
C TYR A 384 5.93 -3.98 21.97
N ASN A 385 4.82 -3.68 21.29
CA ASN A 385 4.36 -4.42 20.10
C ASN A 385 5.41 -4.50 18.97
N TRP A 386 6.35 -3.57 18.90
CA TRP A 386 7.44 -3.57 17.92
C TRP A 386 8.60 -4.51 18.30
N ILE A 387 8.95 -4.62 19.59
CA ILE A 387 9.96 -5.55 20.11
C ILE A 387 9.55 -6.99 19.82
N PHE A 388 8.24 -7.25 19.88
CA PHE A 388 7.68 -8.56 19.62
C PHE A 388 7.87 -9.03 18.18
N ALA A 389 7.61 -8.16 17.20
CA ALA A 389 7.83 -8.45 15.78
C ALA A 389 9.32 -8.72 15.48
N VAL A 390 10.21 -7.97 16.14
CA VAL A 390 11.67 -8.17 16.06
C VAL A 390 12.10 -9.50 16.67
N LEU A 391 11.53 -9.90 17.82
CA LEU A 391 11.79 -11.20 18.46
C LEU A 391 11.28 -12.37 17.62
N LEU A 392 10.08 -12.28 17.06
CA LEU A 392 9.51 -13.31 16.19
C LEU A 392 10.36 -13.47 14.93
N ALA A 393 10.75 -12.37 14.29
CA ALA A 393 11.65 -12.38 13.15
C ALA A 393 12.98 -13.05 13.52
N ALA A 394 13.60 -12.68 14.66
CA ALA A 394 14.84 -13.29 15.12
C ALA A 394 14.73 -14.80 15.36
N ILE A 395 13.62 -15.26 15.97
CA ILE A 395 13.38 -16.69 16.22
C ILE A 395 13.18 -17.46 14.92
N VAL A 396 12.35 -16.96 13.99
CA VAL A 396 12.13 -17.58 12.68
C VAL A 396 13.43 -17.65 11.88
N THR A 397 14.24 -16.59 11.92
CA THR A 397 15.57 -16.58 11.30
C THR A 397 16.49 -17.63 11.93
N MET A 398 16.48 -17.79 13.26
CA MET A 398 17.30 -18.81 13.93
C MET A 398 16.83 -20.25 13.70
N THR A 399 15.52 -20.50 13.55
CA THR A 399 14.97 -21.87 13.45
C THR A 399 14.76 -22.37 12.03
N LYS A 400 14.48 -21.49 11.06
CA LYS A 400 14.22 -21.86 9.66
C LYS A 400 15.39 -21.51 8.74
N VAL A 401 15.94 -20.31 8.89
CA VAL A 401 16.96 -19.80 7.96
C VAL A 401 18.34 -20.36 8.33
N PHE A 402 18.73 -20.28 9.59
CA PHE A 402 20.07 -20.72 10.03
C PHE A 402 20.38 -22.22 9.75
N PRO A 403 19.45 -23.18 9.99
CA PRO A 403 19.69 -24.60 9.70
C PRO A 403 19.75 -24.93 8.20
N PHE A 404 19.04 -24.17 7.37
CA PHE A 404 19.06 -24.32 5.91
C PHE A 404 20.48 -24.10 5.33
N TYR A 405 21.25 -23.18 5.92
CA TYR A 405 22.64 -22.91 5.52
C TYR A 405 23.67 -23.83 6.15
N GLY A 406 23.33 -24.50 7.26
CA GLY A 406 24.23 -25.46 7.93
C GLY A 406 24.48 -26.75 7.14
N GLY A 407 23.58 -27.11 6.22
CA GLY A 407 23.68 -28.35 5.44
C GLY A 407 24.41 -28.24 4.09
N LEU A 408 24.49 -27.04 3.49
CA LEU A 408 24.97 -26.86 2.11
C LEU A 408 26.36 -26.21 1.97
N TYR A 409 26.87 -25.54 3.01
CA TYR A 409 28.08 -24.68 2.91
C TYR A 409 29.14 -24.94 3.99
N SER A 410 29.20 -26.15 4.56
CA SER A 410 30.11 -26.46 5.66
C SER A 410 31.59 -26.59 5.27
N THR A 411 31.95 -26.52 3.98
CA THR A 411 33.29 -26.90 3.51
C THR A 411 34.18 -25.79 2.94
N GLU A 412 33.73 -24.54 2.71
CA GLU A 412 34.62 -23.47 2.24
C GLU A 412 34.41 -22.16 3.00
N PHE A 413 35.40 -21.83 3.84
CA PHE A 413 35.39 -20.73 4.80
C PHE A 413 35.89 -19.42 4.17
N ILE A 414 34.97 -18.52 3.79
CA ILE A 414 35.25 -17.08 3.63
C ILE A 414 34.37 -16.31 4.61
N PHE A 415 34.87 -16.14 5.83
CA PHE A 415 34.16 -15.53 6.97
C PHE A 415 33.61 -14.12 6.69
N LYS A 416 34.22 -13.38 5.74
CA LYS A 416 33.81 -12.03 5.34
C LYS A 416 32.57 -12.03 4.44
N ASP A 417 32.49 -12.94 3.49
CA ASP A 417 31.32 -13.13 2.63
C ASP A 417 30.19 -13.78 3.43
N TYR A 418 30.52 -14.68 4.37
CA TYR A 418 29.55 -15.28 5.29
C TYR A 418 28.91 -14.25 6.22
N ILE A 419 29.66 -13.28 6.78
CA ILE A 419 29.05 -12.23 7.61
C ILE A 419 28.21 -11.27 6.76
N LEU A 420 28.63 -10.94 5.54
CA LEU A 420 27.86 -10.08 4.64
C LEU A 420 26.60 -10.77 4.10
N ASP A 421 26.65 -12.05 3.77
CA ASP A 421 25.48 -12.87 3.39
C ASP A 421 24.60 -13.18 4.59
N LEU A 422 25.18 -13.47 5.75
CA LEU A 422 24.41 -13.68 6.97
C LEU A 422 23.73 -12.40 7.40
N VAL A 423 24.37 -11.22 7.33
CA VAL A 423 23.71 -9.92 7.58
C VAL A 423 22.69 -9.58 6.48
N LYS A 424 22.98 -9.87 5.21
CA LYS A 424 22.01 -9.72 4.09
C LYS A 424 20.78 -10.61 4.25
N HIS A 425 20.92 -11.83 4.78
CA HIS A 425 19.83 -12.78 4.92
C HIS A 425 19.13 -12.72 6.30
N THR A 426 19.86 -12.47 7.39
CA THR A 426 19.27 -12.25 8.73
C THR A 426 18.52 -10.91 8.82
N PHE A 427 18.94 -9.89 8.06
CA PHE A 427 18.21 -8.65 7.80
C PHE A 427 17.73 -8.59 6.34
N SER A 428 17.27 -9.72 5.77
CA SER A 428 16.66 -9.70 4.45
C SER A 428 15.57 -8.62 4.42
N ILE A 429 15.69 -7.67 3.50
CA ILE A 429 14.70 -6.60 3.32
C ILE A 429 13.31 -7.21 3.10
N ALA A 430 13.25 -8.41 2.51
CA ALA A 430 12.04 -9.22 2.40
C ALA A 430 11.49 -9.66 3.76
N MET A 431 12.34 -10.10 4.70
CA MET A 431 11.93 -10.40 6.09
C MET A 431 11.42 -9.14 6.82
N ILE A 432 12.04 -7.98 6.58
CA ILE A 432 11.56 -6.70 7.14
C ILE A 432 10.19 -6.34 6.54
N MET A 433 10.02 -6.48 5.21
CA MET A 433 8.74 -6.25 4.53
C MET A 433 7.65 -7.21 5.02
N LEU A 434 7.94 -8.49 5.15
CA LEU A 434 7.04 -9.50 5.72
C LEU A 434 6.69 -9.17 7.17
N THR A 435 7.66 -8.75 7.99
CA THR A 435 7.43 -8.34 9.38
C THR A 435 6.51 -7.11 9.46
N ILE A 436 6.70 -6.13 8.57
CA ILE A 436 5.82 -4.95 8.45
C ILE A 436 4.40 -5.39 8.08
N VAL A 437 4.26 -6.30 7.13
CA VAL A 437 2.98 -6.90 6.75
C VAL A 437 2.32 -7.55 7.96
N PHE A 438 3.00 -8.46 8.66
CA PHE A 438 2.50 -9.11 9.87
C PHE A 438 2.13 -8.12 10.96
N TYR A 439 2.92 -7.05 11.15
CA TYR A 439 2.59 -5.99 12.10
C TYR A 439 1.30 -5.27 11.73
N GLY A 440 1.07 -4.95 10.45
CA GLY A 440 -0.17 -4.30 10.00
C GLY A 440 -1.41 -5.17 10.25
N ILE A 441 -1.31 -6.45 9.88
CA ILE A 441 -2.31 -7.49 10.16
C ILE A 441 -2.64 -7.53 11.65
N TYR A 442 -1.57 -7.65 12.45
CA TYR A 442 -1.65 -7.74 13.88
C TYR A 442 -2.28 -6.49 14.49
N TYR A 443 -1.90 -5.30 14.04
CA TYR A 443 -2.40 -4.04 14.57
C TYR A 443 -3.91 -3.90 14.39
N ILE A 444 -4.45 -4.26 13.22
CA ILE A 444 -5.89 -4.18 12.97
C ILE A 444 -6.62 -5.15 13.91
N ALA A 445 -6.16 -6.41 13.97
CA ALA A 445 -6.72 -7.40 14.88
C ALA A 445 -6.64 -6.94 16.35
N TYR A 446 -5.52 -6.34 16.76
CA TYR A 446 -5.37 -5.79 18.10
C TYR A 446 -6.41 -4.70 18.39
N GLN A 447 -6.57 -3.73 17.50
CA GLN A 447 -7.50 -2.62 17.72
C GLN A 447 -8.96 -3.06 17.73
N THR A 448 -9.34 -4.02 16.89
CA THR A 448 -10.71 -4.57 16.87
C THR A 448 -11.02 -5.41 18.12
N LEU A 449 -10.00 -5.91 18.80
CA LEU A 449 -10.10 -6.68 20.04
C LEU A 449 -9.95 -5.83 21.32
N ASN A 450 -9.57 -4.55 21.22
CA ASN A 450 -9.19 -3.73 22.39
C ASN A 450 -10.34 -2.88 22.93
N LYS A 451 -10.46 -2.87 24.27
CA LYS A 451 -11.55 -2.26 25.05
C LYS A 451 -11.45 -0.75 25.29
N LYS A 452 -10.33 -0.11 24.98
CA LYS A 452 -10.06 1.30 25.32
C LYS A 452 -9.65 2.04 24.10
#